data_AF-A0A940PIT3-F1
#
_entry.id   AF-A0A940PIT3-F1
#
_cell.length_a   1.000
_cell.length_b   1.000
_cell.length_c   1.000
_cell.angle_alpha   90.00
_cell.angle_beta   90.00
_cell.angle_gamma   90.00
#
_symmetry.space_group_name_H-M   'P 1'
#
loop_
_entity.id
_entity.type
_entity.pdbx_description
1 polymer ?
#
loop_
_entity_poly.entity_id
_entity_poly.type
_entity_poly.pdbx_seq_one_letter_code
_entity_poly.pdbx_strand_id
1 'polypeptide(L)'
;MKFKDEESLYYKGEPIPKQTTSNDPNTYLGEIEKYLNVMIRTQENDAYRYLSSGKKIIGPLIILVKKVIRKLLKWYIEPITSQQTQFNNAVTPAIGRTTELIIGLLNKTSEMEKMQTQYSILETQLQGILNKTSEMEEMQIQYSILETRLQEMLYKIGEMEKMQTQYSNLEKRFQEMEGRMNIYAERIQAASTRLEKIDEIDVFKESNFNLFNKTTYSQSGEDSILAYVVYVLGIPFESVDYIDLGANHAKEMSNTYFFYSKGAKGILVEANPELIPELKFYRHRDIILNNCVDVEAGKQVDFYILSGDGLSTPDIDAAKEFCEINPDLEIIDKRVVSTISYKTIVENYLGKAPTLLSIDIEGKDIEILRSIDYEKYRPLLIVTEVISYDTTLNYNTKNDEVKNFLDSKDYDEYAFTGINSIFLDRKYLRKMKEGQE
;
A
#
# COMPACT_ATOMS: atom_id res chain seq x y z
N MET A 1 80.37 -81.29 35.60
CA MET A 1 81.57 -80.92 36.39
C MET A 1 81.07 -80.34 37.70
N LYS A 2 81.20 -81.10 38.80
CA LYS A 2 80.77 -80.69 40.15
C LYS A 2 81.84 -79.79 40.75
N PHE A 3 81.46 -78.64 41.28
CA PHE A 3 82.15 -78.03 42.41
C PHE A 3 81.10 -77.58 43.42
N LYS A 4 81.28 -78.05 44.64
CA LYS A 4 80.46 -77.86 45.83
C LYS A 4 80.72 -76.48 46.43
N ASP A 5 79.64 -75.84 46.84
CA ASP A 5 79.37 -75.23 48.15
C ASP A 5 80.57 -74.71 48.97
N GLU A 6 80.63 -73.39 49.10
CA GLU A 6 80.89 -72.75 50.40
C GLU A 6 79.74 -71.78 50.70
N GLU A 7 79.00 -72.09 51.77
CA GLU A 7 77.97 -71.25 52.35
C GLU A 7 78.57 -69.94 52.89
N SER A 8 78.03 -68.79 52.46
CA SER A 8 78.16 -67.54 53.19
C SER A 8 76.79 -66.99 53.54
N LEU A 9 76.61 -66.74 54.84
CA LEU A 9 75.37 -66.40 55.51
C LEU A 9 74.63 -65.18 54.92
N TYR A 10 73.35 -65.42 54.58
CA TYR A 10 72.16 -64.56 54.75
C TYR A 10 72.23 -63.04 54.50
N TYR A 11 71.53 -62.60 53.44
CA TYR A 11 70.24 -61.91 53.62
C TYR A 11 69.28 -62.32 52.49
N LYS A 12 68.20 -63.04 52.83
CA LYS A 12 67.05 -63.27 51.95
C LYS A 12 66.17 -62.02 52.02
N GLY A 13 65.87 -61.44 50.85
CA GLY A 13 65.31 -60.09 50.73
C GLY A 13 63.89 -59.91 51.27
N GLU A 14 63.49 -58.64 51.42
CA GLU A 14 62.08 -58.28 51.45
C GLU A 14 61.55 -58.14 50.02
N PRO A 15 60.33 -58.62 49.75
CA PRO A 15 59.69 -58.49 48.45
C PRO A 15 59.41 -57.02 48.13
N ILE A 16 59.49 -56.67 46.84
CA ILE A 16 58.97 -55.40 46.31
C ILE A 16 57.55 -55.22 46.84
N PRO A 17 57.24 -54.10 47.55
CA PRO A 17 55.90 -53.89 48.07
C PRO A 17 54.91 -53.92 46.91
N LYS A 18 53.88 -54.75 47.06
CA LYS A 18 52.71 -54.73 46.17
C LYS A 18 52.17 -53.31 46.11
N GLN A 19 51.92 -52.83 44.89
CA GLN A 19 51.15 -51.62 44.60
C GLN A 19 49.77 -51.71 45.27
N THR A 20 49.63 -51.04 46.40
CA THR A 20 48.38 -50.62 47.02
C THR A 20 48.73 -49.47 47.97
N THR A 21 48.08 -48.33 48.07
CA THR A 21 46.88 -47.73 47.46
C THR A 21 46.86 -46.33 48.07
N SER A 22 47.17 -45.29 47.31
CA SER A 22 46.79 -43.88 47.56
C SER A 22 47.44 -43.03 46.46
N ASN A 23 46.74 -42.82 45.34
CA ASN A 23 47.11 -41.79 44.35
C ASN A 23 46.62 -40.41 44.83
N ASP A 24 46.75 -40.12 46.12
CA ASP A 24 46.44 -38.80 46.67
C ASP A 24 47.71 -37.93 46.60
N PRO A 25 47.71 -36.85 45.80
CA PRO A 25 48.83 -35.92 45.74
C PRO A 25 49.29 -35.42 47.11
N ASN A 26 48.37 -35.28 48.07
CA ASN A 26 48.71 -34.84 49.43
C ASN A 26 49.56 -35.89 50.19
N THR A 27 49.35 -37.18 49.90
CA THR A 27 50.16 -38.26 50.46
C THR A 27 51.58 -38.21 49.89
N TYR A 28 51.72 -38.00 48.58
CA TYR A 28 53.03 -37.88 47.93
C TYR A 28 53.80 -36.63 48.40
N LEU A 29 53.12 -35.50 48.58
CA LEU A 29 53.73 -34.29 49.13
C LEU A 29 54.28 -34.51 50.54
N GLY A 30 53.50 -35.16 51.42
CA GLY A 30 53.96 -35.49 52.77
C GLY A 30 55.14 -36.45 52.80
N GLU A 31 55.19 -37.44 51.88
CA GLU A 31 56.33 -38.34 51.75
C GLU A 31 57.59 -37.63 51.24
N ILE A 32 57.47 -36.75 50.23
CA ILE A 32 58.57 -35.93 49.71
C ILE A 32 59.14 -35.04 50.82
N GLU A 33 58.28 -34.37 51.57
CA GLU A 33 58.68 -33.52 52.71
C GLU A 33 59.49 -34.31 53.75
N LYS A 34 59.05 -35.53 54.08
CA LYS A 34 59.79 -36.43 54.98
C LYS A 34 61.19 -36.76 54.46
N TYR A 35 61.34 -37.04 53.16
CA TYR A 35 62.65 -37.33 52.57
C TYR A 35 63.55 -36.09 52.48
N LEU A 36 62.99 -34.92 52.13
CA LEU A 36 63.72 -33.66 52.12
C LEU A 36 64.29 -33.33 53.51
N ASN A 37 63.51 -33.54 54.56
CA ASN A 37 63.96 -33.36 55.94
C ASN A 37 65.15 -34.28 56.30
N VAL A 38 65.15 -35.54 55.82
CA VAL A 38 66.29 -36.45 56.00
C VAL A 38 67.52 -35.94 55.24
N MET A 39 67.34 -35.53 53.98
CA MET A 39 68.42 -35.00 53.14
C MET A 39 69.08 -33.78 53.78
N ILE A 40 68.29 -32.77 54.18
CA ILE A 40 68.78 -31.54 54.83
C ILE A 40 69.60 -31.87 56.08
N ARG A 41 69.15 -32.82 56.91
CA ARG A 41 69.86 -33.23 58.13
C ARG A 41 71.18 -33.96 57.85
N THR A 42 71.32 -34.60 56.70
CA THR A 42 72.50 -35.41 56.33
C THR A 42 73.38 -34.78 55.25
N GLN A 43 73.10 -33.53 54.86
CA GLN A 43 73.75 -32.86 53.74
C GLN A 43 75.22 -32.49 54.01
N GLU A 44 75.58 -32.24 55.26
CA GLU A 44 76.94 -31.87 55.67
C GLU A 44 77.71 -33.11 56.10
N ASN A 45 78.87 -33.31 55.47
CA ASN A 45 79.77 -34.44 55.71
C ASN A 45 81.06 -33.92 56.34
N ASP A 46 81.14 -33.96 57.68
CA ASP A 46 82.30 -33.46 58.43
C ASP A 46 83.46 -34.47 58.42
N ALA A 47 84.19 -34.53 57.30
CA ALA A 47 85.40 -35.32 57.17
C ALA A 47 86.65 -34.47 57.48
N TYR A 48 86.97 -34.21 58.76
CA TYR A 48 88.19 -33.45 59.11
C TYR A 48 89.19 -34.22 59.98
N ARG A 49 90.37 -34.59 59.43
CA ARG A 49 91.73 -34.26 59.93
C ARG A 49 92.91 -35.00 59.27
N TYR A 50 94.03 -34.29 59.21
CA TYR A 50 95.35 -34.69 58.71
C TYR A 50 96.12 -35.54 59.74
N LEU A 51 96.79 -36.62 59.32
CA LEU A 51 97.72 -37.37 60.16
C LEU A 51 98.98 -37.77 59.39
N SER A 52 100.14 -37.26 59.84
CA SER A 52 101.46 -37.58 59.29
C SER A 52 102.38 -38.19 60.36
N SER A 53 103.38 -38.97 59.91
CA SER A 53 104.68 -39.13 60.58
C SER A 53 105.63 -39.92 59.68
N GLY A 54 106.80 -39.35 59.37
CA GLY A 54 107.82 -39.88 58.45
C GLY A 54 109.09 -40.40 59.14
N LYS A 55 109.01 -41.02 60.33
CA LYS A 55 110.19 -41.48 61.08
C LYS A 55 110.53 -42.96 60.85
N LYS A 56 111.79 -43.24 60.48
CA LYS A 56 112.29 -44.55 60.00
C LYS A 56 112.56 -45.63 61.08
N ILE A 57 112.64 -45.29 62.37
CA ILE A 57 113.04 -46.27 63.42
C ILE A 57 111.85 -46.87 64.19
N ILE A 58 110.74 -46.13 64.31
CA ILE A 58 109.53 -46.53 65.09
C ILE A 58 108.43 -47.09 64.14
N GLY A 59 108.78 -47.35 62.88
CA GLY A 59 107.85 -47.71 61.80
C GLY A 59 106.93 -48.91 62.07
N PRO A 60 107.42 -50.06 62.57
CA PRO A 60 106.58 -51.22 62.85
C PRO A 60 105.55 -50.98 63.96
N LEU A 61 105.92 -50.23 65.00
CA LEU A 61 105.02 -49.78 66.07
C LEU A 61 104.01 -48.74 65.54
N ILE A 62 104.44 -47.83 64.67
CA ILE A 62 103.55 -46.88 63.98
C ILE A 62 102.57 -47.61 63.05
N ILE A 63 102.95 -48.74 62.43
CA ILE A 63 102.05 -49.56 61.61
C ILE A 63 101.08 -50.37 62.47
N LEU A 64 101.49 -50.90 63.62
CA LEU A 64 100.59 -51.51 64.61
C LEU A 64 99.59 -50.47 65.15
N VAL A 65 100.08 -49.29 65.52
CA VAL A 65 99.27 -48.14 65.92
C VAL A 65 98.36 -47.71 64.78
N LYS A 66 98.79 -47.70 63.52
CA LYS A 66 97.93 -47.43 62.35
C LYS A 66 96.90 -48.53 62.11
N LYS A 67 97.18 -49.80 62.40
CA LYS A 67 96.20 -50.93 62.32
C LYS A 67 95.17 -50.85 63.45
N VAL A 68 95.58 -50.49 64.66
CA VAL A 68 94.69 -50.16 65.79
C VAL A 68 93.87 -48.92 65.48
N ILE A 69 94.50 -47.86 64.96
CA ILE A 69 93.84 -46.66 64.45
C ILE A 69 92.88 -47.03 63.34
N ARG A 70 93.17 -47.94 62.40
CA ARG A 70 92.20 -48.38 61.37
C ARG A 70 90.98 -49.08 61.96
N LYS A 71 91.18 -49.89 63.01
CA LYS A 71 90.09 -50.56 63.74
C LYS A 71 89.29 -49.58 64.62
N LEU A 72 89.92 -48.51 65.11
CA LEU A 72 89.28 -47.38 65.81
C LEU A 72 88.63 -46.36 64.85
N LEU A 73 89.17 -46.19 63.64
CA LEU A 73 88.69 -45.31 62.55
C LEU A 73 87.45 -45.89 61.87
N LYS A 74 87.05 -47.13 62.17
CA LYS A 74 85.68 -47.59 61.90
C LYS A 74 84.69 -46.54 62.44
N TRP A 75 84.91 -46.06 63.66
CA TRP A 75 84.13 -44.99 64.29
C TRP A 75 84.20 -43.63 63.56
N TYR A 76 85.21 -43.43 62.72
CA TYR A 76 85.46 -42.17 62.00
C TYR A 76 84.91 -42.19 60.57
N ILE A 77 84.95 -43.33 59.88
CA ILE A 77 84.48 -43.49 58.49
C ILE A 77 83.03 -43.97 58.43
N GLU A 78 82.63 -44.84 59.37
CA GLU A 78 81.26 -45.41 59.42
C GLU A 78 80.17 -44.33 59.48
N PRO A 79 80.29 -43.23 60.27
CA PRO A 79 79.29 -42.16 60.27
C PRO A 79 79.13 -41.49 58.90
N ILE A 80 80.23 -41.25 58.19
CA ILE A 80 80.25 -40.62 56.87
C ILE A 80 79.57 -41.53 55.84
N THR A 81 79.98 -42.80 55.81
CA THR A 81 79.37 -43.78 54.89
C THR A 81 77.90 -44.02 55.22
N SER A 82 77.53 -43.96 56.50
CA SER A 82 76.15 -44.11 56.97
C SER A 82 75.29 -42.90 56.62
N GLN A 83 75.79 -41.67 56.84
CA GLN A 83 75.10 -40.43 56.45
C GLN A 83 74.92 -40.33 54.94
N GLN A 84 75.98 -40.62 54.16
CA GLN A 84 75.88 -40.64 52.70
C GLN A 84 74.89 -41.71 52.22
N THR A 85 74.88 -42.89 52.86
CA THR A 85 73.92 -43.95 52.53
C THR A 85 72.50 -43.52 52.90
N GLN A 86 72.29 -42.88 54.04
CA GLN A 86 70.98 -42.35 54.45
C GLN A 86 70.49 -41.23 53.52
N PHE A 87 71.37 -40.32 53.11
CA PHE A 87 71.09 -39.27 52.14
C PHE A 87 70.69 -39.90 50.79
N ASN A 88 71.51 -40.81 50.26
CA ASN A 88 71.23 -41.48 48.99
C ASN A 88 69.92 -42.29 49.05
N ASN A 89 69.67 -42.98 50.16
CA ASN A 89 68.43 -43.74 50.38
C ASN A 89 67.19 -42.85 50.52
N ALA A 90 67.34 -41.57 50.87
CA ALA A 90 66.24 -40.60 50.89
C ALA A 90 66.02 -39.94 49.51
N VAL A 91 67.09 -39.68 48.75
CA VAL A 91 67.04 -39.04 47.43
C VAL A 91 66.22 -39.85 46.44
N THR A 92 66.50 -41.15 46.32
CA THR A 92 65.85 -41.98 45.28
C THR A 92 64.33 -42.06 45.45
N PRO A 93 63.76 -42.32 46.64
CA PRO A 93 62.32 -42.30 46.85
C PRO A 93 61.68 -40.92 46.66
N ALA A 94 62.35 -39.83 47.09
CA ALA A 94 61.84 -38.47 46.93
C ALA A 94 61.69 -38.08 45.45
N ILE A 95 62.69 -38.40 44.63
CA ILE A 95 62.64 -38.21 43.17
C ILE A 95 61.52 -39.07 42.58
N GLY A 96 61.38 -40.32 43.03
CA GLY A 96 60.30 -41.21 42.61
C GLY A 96 58.92 -40.60 42.84
N ARG A 97 58.63 -40.16 44.07
CA ARG A 97 57.35 -39.52 44.42
C ARG A 97 57.11 -38.20 43.71
N THR A 98 58.15 -37.39 43.55
CA THR A 98 58.06 -36.13 42.80
C THR A 98 57.70 -36.41 41.34
N THR A 99 58.30 -37.44 40.74
CA THR A 99 58.01 -37.87 39.37
C THR A 99 56.57 -38.37 39.23
N GLU A 100 56.08 -39.19 40.17
CA GLU A 100 54.69 -39.65 40.20
C GLU A 100 53.70 -38.49 40.29
N LEU A 101 53.98 -37.48 41.12
CA LEU A 101 53.15 -36.27 41.24
C LEU A 101 53.14 -35.46 39.95
N ILE A 102 54.31 -35.23 39.32
CA ILE A 102 54.42 -34.52 38.05
C ILE A 102 53.64 -35.25 36.95
N ILE A 103 53.78 -36.58 36.83
CA ILE A 103 53.03 -37.38 35.85
C ILE A 103 51.52 -37.26 36.10
N GLY A 104 51.09 -37.32 37.36
CA GLY A 104 49.68 -37.13 37.72
C GLY A 104 49.13 -35.76 37.33
N LEU A 105 49.91 -34.69 37.54
CA LEU A 105 49.54 -33.33 37.12
C LEU A 105 49.48 -33.21 35.59
N LEU A 106 50.47 -33.74 34.87
CA LEU A 106 50.49 -33.71 33.40
C LEU A 106 49.27 -34.42 32.79
N ASN A 107 48.87 -35.57 33.36
CA ASN A 107 47.68 -36.29 32.93
C ASN A 107 46.41 -35.45 33.15
N LYS A 108 46.26 -34.83 34.33
CA LYS A 108 45.11 -33.95 34.62
C LYS A 108 45.07 -32.73 33.69
N THR A 109 46.22 -32.12 33.39
CA THR A 109 46.29 -31.01 32.42
C THR A 109 45.82 -31.46 31.04
N SER A 110 46.27 -32.63 30.57
CA SER A 110 45.82 -33.19 29.30
C SER A 110 44.31 -33.50 29.27
N GLU A 111 43.75 -34.00 30.38
CA GLU A 111 42.30 -34.19 30.52
C GLU A 111 41.54 -32.86 30.47
N MET A 112 42.06 -31.83 31.13
CA MET A 112 41.47 -30.49 31.13
C MET A 112 41.50 -29.85 29.73
N GLU A 113 42.59 -30.01 28.97
CA GLU A 113 42.67 -29.56 27.57
C GLU A 113 41.64 -30.26 26.67
N LYS A 114 41.45 -31.57 26.85
CA LYS A 114 40.40 -32.32 26.14
C LYS A 114 39.00 -31.80 26.49
N MET A 115 38.75 -31.54 27.77
CA MET A 115 37.47 -31.01 28.24
C MET A 115 37.20 -29.59 27.70
N GLN A 116 38.22 -28.74 27.66
CA GLN A 116 38.13 -27.39 27.08
C GLN A 116 37.81 -27.44 25.58
N THR A 117 38.40 -28.39 24.85
CA THR A 117 38.10 -28.63 23.43
C THR A 117 36.63 -29.05 23.25
N GLN A 118 36.14 -29.97 24.09
CA GLN A 118 34.74 -30.40 24.06
C GLN A 118 33.77 -29.25 24.39
N TYR A 119 34.12 -28.41 25.36
CA TYR A 119 33.31 -27.24 25.73
C TYR A 119 33.18 -26.26 24.55
N SER A 120 34.29 -25.98 23.85
CA SER A 120 34.27 -25.10 22.66
C SER A 120 33.40 -25.66 21.53
N ILE A 121 33.42 -26.98 21.31
CA ILE A 121 32.53 -27.63 20.33
C ILE A 121 31.07 -27.46 20.76
N LEU A 122 30.76 -27.69 22.04
CA LEU A 122 29.40 -27.58 22.56
C LEU A 122 28.87 -26.15 22.48
N GLU A 123 29.71 -25.15 22.77
CA GLU A 123 29.38 -23.73 22.64
C GLU A 123 29.04 -23.37 21.19
N THR A 124 29.82 -23.88 20.23
CA THR A 124 29.55 -23.70 18.79
C THR A 124 28.23 -24.34 18.38
N GLN A 125 27.94 -25.55 18.86
CA GLN A 125 26.68 -26.24 18.60
C GLN A 125 25.48 -25.48 19.19
N LEU A 126 25.61 -24.96 20.41
CA LEU A 126 24.58 -24.17 21.07
C LEU A 126 24.28 -22.90 20.28
N GLN A 127 25.31 -22.20 19.80
CA GLN A 127 25.12 -21.02 18.94
C GLN A 127 24.40 -21.38 17.64
N GLY A 128 24.72 -22.52 17.04
CA GLY A 128 24.02 -23.03 15.87
C GLY A 128 22.53 -23.33 16.13
N ILE A 129 22.19 -23.84 17.32
CA ILE A 129 20.80 -24.06 17.73
C ILE A 129 20.09 -22.73 17.94
N LEU A 130 20.72 -21.76 18.61
CA LEU A 130 20.13 -20.43 18.84
C LEU A 130 19.77 -19.73 17.53
N ASN A 131 20.69 -19.75 16.55
CA ASN A 131 20.43 -19.16 15.23
C ASN A 131 19.22 -19.82 14.54
N LYS A 132 19.11 -21.16 14.59
CA LYS A 132 17.95 -21.89 14.04
C LYS A 132 16.64 -21.55 14.75
N THR A 133 16.68 -21.32 16.06
CA THR A 133 15.49 -20.90 16.81
C THR A 133 15.01 -19.53 16.33
N SER A 134 15.92 -18.57 16.12
CA SER A 134 15.57 -17.26 15.56
C SER A 134 14.98 -17.36 14.15
N GLU A 135 15.57 -18.18 13.27
CA GLU A 135 15.00 -18.46 11.93
C GLU A 135 13.58 -19.06 12.02
N MET A 136 13.33 -19.91 13.01
CA MET A 136 12.01 -20.51 13.22
C MET A 136 10.98 -19.50 13.72
N GLU A 137 11.36 -18.56 14.58
CA GLU A 137 10.51 -17.45 15.02
C GLU A 137 10.11 -16.55 13.84
N GLU A 138 11.06 -16.21 12.96
CA GLU A 138 10.78 -15.46 11.73
C GLU A 138 9.81 -16.22 10.82
N MET A 139 10.00 -17.52 10.64
CA MET A 139 9.10 -18.37 9.86
C MET A 139 7.69 -18.41 10.43
N GLN A 140 7.56 -18.43 11.76
CA GLN A 140 6.26 -18.42 12.43
C GLN A 140 5.50 -17.10 12.22
N ILE A 141 6.21 -15.98 12.16
CA ILE A 141 5.62 -14.68 11.78
C ILE A 141 5.17 -14.70 10.32
N GLN A 142 5.96 -15.25 9.40
CA GLN A 142 5.56 -15.36 8.00
C GLN A 142 4.32 -16.24 7.83
N TYR A 143 4.23 -17.33 8.59
CA TYR A 143 3.07 -18.23 8.59
C TYR A 143 1.80 -17.52 9.05
N SER A 144 1.85 -16.72 10.12
CA SER A 144 0.67 -15.99 10.62
C SER A 144 0.18 -14.92 9.64
N ILE A 145 1.10 -14.25 8.93
CA ILE A 145 0.78 -13.32 7.85
C ILE A 145 0.08 -14.05 6.69
N LEU A 146 0.59 -15.22 6.32
CA LEU A 146 0.01 -16.03 5.24
C LEU A 146 -1.40 -16.53 5.62
N GLU A 147 -1.60 -16.97 6.85
CA GLU A 147 -2.90 -17.40 7.36
C GLU A 147 -3.93 -16.26 7.32
N THR A 148 -3.52 -15.05 7.71
CA THR A 148 -4.37 -13.85 7.61
C THR A 148 -4.78 -13.56 6.16
N ARG A 149 -3.83 -13.62 5.21
CA ARG A 149 -4.11 -13.43 3.78
C ARG A 149 -5.06 -14.50 3.23
N LEU A 150 -4.92 -15.75 3.69
CA LEU A 150 -5.81 -16.83 3.28
C LEU A 150 -7.24 -16.57 3.73
N GLN A 151 -7.45 -16.06 4.95
CA GLN A 151 -8.79 -15.69 5.44
C GLN A 151 -9.40 -14.56 4.61
N GLU A 152 -8.63 -13.53 4.26
CA GLU A 152 -9.10 -12.45 3.37
C GLU A 152 -9.51 -12.98 1.99
N MET A 153 -8.75 -13.93 1.43
CA MET A 153 -9.10 -14.57 0.16
C MET A 153 -10.40 -15.38 0.26
N LEU A 154 -10.59 -16.15 1.34
CA LEU A 154 -11.81 -16.91 1.57
C LEU A 154 -13.04 -15.99 1.68
N TYR A 155 -12.91 -14.85 2.37
CA TYR A 155 -13.96 -13.85 2.43
C TYR A 155 -14.33 -13.32 1.03
N LYS A 156 -13.34 -12.97 0.21
CA LYS A 156 -13.55 -12.51 -1.17
C LYS A 156 -14.23 -13.56 -2.04
N ILE A 157 -13.88 -14.83 -1.89
CA ILE A 157 -14.54 -15.93 -2.61
C ILE A 157 -16.03 -15.98 -2.24
N GLY A 158 -16.38 -15.83 -0.96
CA GLY A 158 -17.78 -15.78 -0.53
C GLY A 158 -18.57 -14.61 -1.13
N GLU A 159 -17.96 -13.44 -1.27
CA GLU A 159 -18.58 -12.29 -1.96
C GLU A 159 -18.78 -12.55 -3.46
N MET A 160 -17.82 -13.23 -4.11
CA MET A 160 -17.95 -13.62 -5.52
C MET A 160 -19.10 -14.59 -5.76
N GLU A 161 -19.34 -15.54 -4.86
CA GLU A 161 -20.47 -16.48 -4.96
C GLU A 161 -21.84 -15.76 -4.88
N LYS A 162 -21.95 -14.74 -4.02
CA LYS A 162 -23.15 -13.87 -3.95
C LYS A 162 -23.35 -13.13 -5.27
N MET A 163 -22.29 -12.56 -5.82
CA MET A 163 -22.33 -11.86 -7.11
C MET A 163 -22.74 -12.79 -8.25
N GLN A 164 -22.24 -14.03 -8.28
CA GLN A 164 -22.63 -15.03 -9.26
C GLN A 164 -24.12 -15.36 -9.19
N THR A 165 -24.67 -15.43 -7.97
CA THR A 165 -26.11 -15.64 -7.76
C THR A 165 -26.94 -14.45 -8.29
N GLN A 166 -26.48 -13.22 -8.04
CA GLN A 166 -27.13 -12.02 -8.58
C GLN A 166 -27.09 -12.00 -10.11
N TYR A 167 -25.96 -12.36 -10.71
CA TYR A 167 -25.81 -12.45 -12.16
C TYR A 167 -26.79 -13.46 -12.77
N SER A 168 -26.92 -14.65 -12.18
CA SER A 168 -27.88 -15.65 -12.64
C SER A 168 -29.33 -15.16 -12.58
N ASN A 169 -29.69 -14.39 -11.54
CA ASN A 169 -31.02 -13.79 -11.44
C ASN A 169 -31.24 -12.70 -12.49
N LEU A 170 -30.22 -11.89 -12.77
CA LEU A 170 -30.28 -10.86 -13.81
C LEU A 170 -30.45 -11.49 -15.20
N GLU A 171 -29.73 -12.57 -15.49
CA GLU A 171 -29.82 -13.31 -16.75
C GLU A 171 -31.23 -13.87 -16.97
N LYS A 172 -31.89 -14.40 -15.92
CA LYS A 172 -33.30 -14.82 -15.99
C LYS A 172 -34.24 -13.66 -16.33
N ARG A 173 -34.06 -12.49 -15.69
CA ARG A 173 -34.87 -11.29 -15.98
C ARG A 173 -34.65 -10.80 -17.41
N PHE A 174 -33.44 -10.93 -17.95
CA PHE A 174 -33.14 -10.59 -19.33
C PHE A 174 -33.87 -11.52 -20.30
N GLN A 175 -33.86 -12.83 -20.06
CA GLN A 175 -34.63 -13.80 -20.85
C GLN A 175 -36.14 -13.50 -20.81
N GLU A 176 -36.69 -13.15 -19.64
CA GLU A 176 -38.09 -12.72 -19.52
C GLU A 176 -38.39 -11.44 -20.31
N MET A 177 -37.45 -10.50 -20.32
CA MET A 177 -37.56 -9.26 -21.08
C MET A 177 -37.51 -9.52 -22.59
N GLU A 178 -36.61 -10.37 -23.06
CA GLU A 178 -36.52 -10.79 -24.45
C GLU A 178 -37.82 -11.47 -24.92
N GLY A 179 -38.39 -12.35 -24.08
CA GLY A 179 -39.70 -12.95 -24.34
C GLY A 179 -40.80 -11.89 -24.51
N ARG A 180 -40.81 -10.85 -23.66
CA ARG A 180 -41.76 -9.73 -23.80
C ARG A 180 -41.49 -8.91 -25.07
N MET A 181 -40.24 -8.65 -25.41
CA MET A 181 -39.87 -7.94 -26.63
C MET A 181 -40.35 -8.68 -27.88
N ASN A 182 -40.24 -10.00 -27.93
CA ASN A 182 -40.76 -10.80 -29.04
C ASN A 182 -42.27 -10.64 -29.20
N ILE A 183 -43.02 -10.68 -28.08
CA ILE A 183 -44.47 -10.43 -28.08
C ILE A 183 -44.78 -9.01 -28.58
N TYR A 184 -44.01 -8.00 -28.16
CA TYR A 184 -44.18 -6.63 -28.64
C TYR A 184 -43.84 -6.50 -30.13
N ALA A 185 -42.80 -7.16 -30.61
CA ALA A 185 -42.42 -7.17 -32.02
C ALA A 185 -43.54 -7.76 -32.89
N GLU A 186 -44.13 -8.89 -32.47
CA GLU A 186 -45.30 -9.48 -33.15
C GLU A 186 -46.51 -8.53 -33.14
N ARG A 187 -46.76 -7.84 -32.02
CA ARG A 187 -47.85 -6.86 -31.93
C ARG A 187 -47.61 -5.64 -32.82
N ILE A 188 -46.38 -5.15 -32.88
CA ILE A 188 -45.99 -4.03 -33.76
C ILE A 188 -46.15 -4.45 -35.20
N GLN A 189 -45.68 -5.63 -35.60
CA GLN A 189 -45.85 -6.15 -36.95
C GLN A 189 -47.35 -6.28 -37.31
N ALA A 190 -48.16 -6.83 -36.41
CA ALA A 190 -49.60 -6.90 -36.61
C ALA A 190 -50.27 -5.52 -36.70
N ALA A 191 -49.78 -4.53 -35.95
CA ALA A 191 -50.24 -3.15 -36.04
C ALA A 191 -49.80 -2.49 -37.35
N SER A 192 -48.57 -2.70 -37.81
CA SER A 192 -48.06 -2.23 -39.10
C SER A 192 -48.87 -2.79 -40.26
N THR A 193 -49.19 -4.08 -40.27
CA THR A 193 -50.06 -4.67 -41.30
C THR A 193 -51.48 -4.10 -41.26
N ARG A 194 -51.98 -3.72 -40.08
CA ARG A 194 -53.27 -3.00 -39.98
C ARG A 194 -53.15 -1.58 -40.48
N LEU A 195 -52.05 -0.89 -40.21
CA LEU A 195 -51.76 0.45 -40.70
C LEU A 195 -51.60 0.47 -42.22
N GLU A 196 -50.93 -0.51 -42.83
CA GLU A 196 -50.85 -0.64 -44.30
C GLU A 196 -52.25 -0.78 -44.93
N LYS A 197 -53.14 -1.55 -44.30
CA LYS A 197 -54.56 -1.66 -44.72
C LYS A 197 -55.36 -0.38 -44.48
N ILE A 198 -54.92 0.45 -43.54
CA ILE A 198 -55.51 1.77 -43.29
C ILE A 198 -54.92 2.80 -44.25
N ASP A 199 -53.66 2.68 -44.69
CA ASP A 199 -53.04 3.54 -45.72
C ASP A 199 -53.64 3.29 -47.11
N GLU A 200 -54.15 2.08 -47.39
CA GLU A 200 -55.00 1.82 -48.57
C GLU A 200 -56.35 2.56 -48.52
N ILE A 201 -56.78 2.99 -47.33
CA ILE A 201 -57.94 3.84 -47.11
C ILE A 201 -57.39 5.27 -46.98
N ASP A 202 -57.43 6.06 -48.06
CA ASP A 202 -56.90 7.43 -48.19
C ASP A 202 -57.37 8.41 -47.07
N VAL A 203 -56.86 8.25 -45.85
CA VAL A 203 -57.29 8.94 -44.61
C VAL A 203 -56.13 9.72 -43.98
N PHE A 204 -54.88 9.41 -44.31
CA PHE A 204 -53.71 10.11 -43.77
C PHE A 204 -52.95 10.89 -44.85
N LYS A 205 -53.64 11.85 -45.48
CA LYS A 205 -52.95 13.04 -45.98
C LYS A 205 -52.73 14.02 -44.83
N GLU A 206 -51.46 14.39 -44.69
CA GLU A 206 -50.93 15.44 -43.81
C GLU A 206 -51.13 15.20 -42.32
N SER A 207 -50.04 14.77 -41.64
CA SER A 207 -49.92 15.04 -40.21
C SER A 207 -49.73 16.56 -40.03
N ASN A 208 -50.85 17.27 -40.00
CA ASN A 208 -50.94 18.58 -39.40
C ASN A 208 -50.21 18.52 -38.06
N PHE A 209 -49.14 19.31 -37.92
CA PHE A 209 -48.48 19.53 -36.65
C PHE A 209 -49.56 19.94 -35.63
N ASN A 210 -49.92 19.01 -34.73
CA ASN A 210 -50.91 19.30 -33.72
C ASN A 210 -50.22 20.07 -32.60
N LEU A 211 -50.40 21.39 -32.60
CA LEU A 211 -49.86 22.31 -31.60
C LEU A 211 -50.19 21.88 -30.16
N PHE A 212 -51.23 21.06 -29.95
CA PHE A 212 -51.71 20.63 -28.64
C PHE A 212 -51.23 19.25 -28.19
N ASN A 213 -50.50 18.51 -29.03
CA ASN A 213 -49.96 17.19 -28.66
C ASN A 213 -48.45 17.13 -28.96
N LYS A 214 -47.67 17.88 -28.18
CA LYS A 214 -46.21 17.94 -28.29
C LYS A 214 -45.56 17.00 -27.30
N THR A 215 -44.57 16.25 -27.76
CA THR A 215 -43.61 15.59 -26.86
C THR A 215 -42.63 16.66 -26.36
N THR A 216 -42.53 16.79 -25.04
CA THR A 216 -41.53 17.63 -24.38
C THR A 216 -40.32 16.80 -23.97
N TYR A 217 -39.15 17.41 -24.07
CA TYR A 217 -37.86 16.88 -23.67
C TYR A 217 -37.23 17.68 -22.53
N SER A 218 -37.71 18.91 -22.30
CA SER A 218 -37.20 19.77 -21.23
C SER A 218 -37.76 19.39 -19.86
N GLN A 219 -37.11 19.87 -18.82
CA GLN A 219 -37.43 19.53 -17.43
C GLN A 219 -38.88 19.88 -17.03
N SER A 220 -39.36 21.07 -17.41
CA SER A 220 -40.68 21.59 -17.03
C SER A 220 -41.51 22.11 -18.22
N GLY A 221 -41.25 21.61 -19.44
CA GLY A 221 -42.02 21.94 -20.64
C GLY A 221 -41.64 23.24 -21.36
N GLU A 222 -40.51 23.86 -21.01
CA GLU A 222 -39.89 25.01 -21.67
C GLU A 222 -39.82 24.85 -23.20
N ASP A 223 -39.36 23.70 -23.69
CA ASP A 223 -39.21 23.44 -25.13
C ASP A 223 -40.54 23.58 -25.90
N SER A 224 -41.65 23.25 -25.26
CA SER A 224 -42.99 23.30 -25.81
C SER A 224 -43.53 24.72 -25.87
N ILE A 225 -43.16 25.55 -24.88
CA ILE A 225 -43.43 26.99 -24.86
C ILE A 225 -42.58 27.68 -25.92
N LEU A 226 -41.28 27.40 -25.98
CA LEU A 226 -40.37 27.90 -27.01
C LEU A 226 -40.89 27.54 -28.42
N ALA A 227 -41.30 26.29 -28.63
CA ALA A 227 -41.88 25.84 -29.89
C ALA A 227 -43.18 26.58 -30.24
N TYR A 228 -44.00 26.92 -29.24
CA TYR A 228 -45.18 27.75 -29.46
C TYR A 228 -44.79 29.16 -29.92
N VAL A 229 -43.85 29.80 -29.23
CA VAL A 229 -43.39 31.16 -29.57
C VAL A 229 -42.80 31.19 -30.98
N VAL A 230 -41.86 30.29 -31.29
CA VAL A 230 -41.23 30.18 -32.61
C VAL A 230 -42.28 29.99 -33.72
N TYR A 231 -43.26 29.11 -33.51
CA TYR A 231 -44.35 28.87 -34.45
C TYR A 231 -45.21 30.13 -34.67
N VAL A 232 -45.61 30.80 -33.60
CA VAL A 232 -46.44 32.03 -33.67
C VAL A 232 -45.69 33.19 -34.33
N LEU A 233 -44.37 33.27 -34.16
CA LEU A 233 -43.51 34.22 -34.86
C LEU A 233 -43.31 33.88 -36.34
N GLY A 234 -43.85 32.75 -36.83
CA GLY A 234 -43.74 32.33 -38.21
C GLY A 234 -42.33 31.85 -38.59
N ILE A 235 -41.53 31.44 -37.60
CA ILE A 235 -40.18 30.91 -37.82
C ILE A 235 -40.30 29.40 -38.03
N PRO A 236 -39.92 28.84 -39.20
CA PRO A 236 -39.89 27.40 -39.40
C PRO A 236 -38.95 26.72 -38.40
N PHE A 237 -39.35 25.58 -37.81
CA PHE A 237 -38.55 24.94 -36.76
C PHE A 237 -37.16 24.53 -37.22
N GLU A 238 -37.01 24.10 -38.47
CA GLU A 238 -35.75 23.74 -39.10
C GLU A 238 -34.80 24.94 -39.31
N SER A 239 -35.33 26.17 -39.25
CA SER A 239 -34.55 27.41 -39.36
C SER A 239 -34.08 27.97 -38.02
N VAL A 240 -34.50 27.34 -36.91
CA VAL A 240 -34.02 27.69 -35.57
C VAL A 240 -32.56 27.29 -35.46
N ASP A 241 -31.70 28.26 -35.17
CA ASP A 241 -30.33 28.00 -34.74
C ASP A 241 -30.24 28.24 -33.24
N TYR A 242 -29.65 27.30 -32.49
CA TYR A 242 -29.52 27.40 -31.05
C TYR A 242 -28.09 27.26 -30.56
N ILE A 243 -27.82 27.85 -29.40
CA ILE A 243 -26.65 27.58 -28.58
C ILE A 243 -27.16 27.03 -27.25
N ASP A 244 -26.68 25.85 -26.87
CA ASP A 244 -27.02 25.16 -25.63
C ASP A 244 -25.77 25.11 -24.73
N LEU A 245 -25.75 25.92 -23.68
CA LEU A 245 -24.65 26.05 -22.74
C LEU A 245 -25.00 25.18 -21.52
N GLY A 246 -24.25 24.09 -21.31
CA GLY A 246 -24.62 23.05 -20.33
C GLY A 246 -25.57 22.02 -20.94
N ALA A 247 -25.18 21.46 -22.09
CA ALA A 247 -26.07 20.60 -22.89
C ALA A 247 -26.44 19.28 -22.19
N ASN A 248 -25.62 18.81 -21.23
CA ASN A 248 -25.79 17.58 -20.49
C ASN A 248 -26.16 16.37 -21.38
N HIS A 249 -27.25 15.67 -21.08
CA HIS A 249 -27.75 14.54 -21.86
C HIS A 249 -28.37 14.98 -23.18
N ALA A 250 -28.26 14.15 -24.22
CA ALA A 250 -28.57 14.57 -25.58
C ALA A 250 -30.05 14.86 -25.85
N LYS A 251 -30.94 14.31 -25.01
CA LYS A 251 -32.40 14.39 -25.17
C LYS A 251 -33.11 14.70 -23.87
N GLU A 252 -32.68 14.12 -22.76
CA GLU A 252 -33.31 14.29 -21.47
C GLU A 252 -33.04 15.69 -20.92
N MET A 253 -34.07 16.34 -20.39
CA MET A 253 -34.05 17.72 -19.89
C MET A 253 -33.60 18.79 -20.91
N SER A 254 -33.49 18.45 -22.20
CA SER A 254 -32.96 19.38 -23.20
C SER A 254 -34.02 20.36 -23.72
N ASN A 255 -33.73 21.66 -23.59
CA ASN A 255 -34.53 22.75 -24.17
C ASN A 255 -34.44 22.84 -25.70
N THR A 256 -33.43 22.20 -26.31
CA THR A 256 -33.10 22.35 -27.74
C THR A 256 -33.35 21.10 -28.58
N TYR A 257 -33.50 19.93 -27.95
CA TYR A 257 -33.69 18.66 -28.68
C TYR A 257 -35.00 18.62 -29.49
N PHE A 258 -36.07 19.26 -29.02
CA PHE A 258 -37.31 19.38 -29.79
C PHE A 258 -37.04 19.97 -31.18
N PHE A 259 -36.34 21.11 -31.25
CA PHE A 259 -36.04 21.79 -32.52
C PHE A 259 -35.15 20.94 -33.41
N TYR A 260 -34.14 20.30 -32.83
CA TYR A 260 -33.33 19.33 -33.56
C TYR A 260 -34.16 18.21 -34.17
N SER A 261 -35.10 17.63 -33.43
CA SER A 261 -36.00 16.60 -33.97
C SER A 261 -36.82 17.09 -35.17
N LYS A 262 -36.99 18.41 -35.32
CA LYS A 262 -37.65 19.09 -36.44
C LYS A 262 -36.71 19.56 -37.54
N GLY A 263 -35.43 19.22 -37.48
CA GLY A 263 -34.44 19.49 -38.53
C GLY A 263 -33.53 20.69 -38.27
N ALA A 264 -33.70 21.40 -37.15
CA ALA A 264 -32.77 22.44 -36.75
C ALA A 264 -31.39 21.87 -36.37
N LYS A 265 -30.42 22.78 -36.27
CA LYS A 265 -29.04 22.52 -35.89
C LYS A 265 -28.54 23.65 -35.00
N GLY A 266 -27.56 23.37 -34.19
CA GLY A 266 -26.97 24.36 -33.30
C GLY A 266 -25.63 23.91 -32.75
N ILE A 267 -25.26 24.51 -31.64
CA ILE A 267 -24.00 24.29 -30.96
C ILE A 267 -24.30 23.89 -29.52
N LEU A 268 -23.77 22.75 -29.11
CA LEU A 268 -23.88 22.22 -27.76
C LEU A 268 -22.52 22.35 -27.08
N VAL A 269 -22.51 22.91 -25.89
CA VAL A 269 -21.31 23.03 -25.06
C VAL A 269 -21.52 22.24 -23.79
N GLU A 270 -20.62 21.29 -23.55
CA GLU A 270 -20.65 20.42 -22.37
C GLU A 270 -19.25 20.29 -21.78
N ALA A 271 -19.14 20.51 -20.47
CA ALA A 271 -17.87 20.47 -19.75
C ALA A 271 -17.47 19.03 -19.39
N ASN A 272 -18.44 18.18 -19.03
CA ASN A 272 -18.21 16.79 -18.68
C ASN A 272 -17.86 15.94 -19.93
N PRO A 273 -16.60 15.47 -20.05
CA PRO A 273 -16.17 14.69 -21.21
C PRO A 273 -16.91 13.36 -21.38
N GLU A 274 -17.49 12.80 -20.31
CA GLU A 274 -18.19 11.50 -20.35
C GLU A 274 -19.53 11.58 -21.12
N LEU A 275 -20.12 12.77 -21.24
CA LEU A 275 -21.37 13.00 -21.97
C LEU A 275 -21.16 13.27 -23.47
N ILE A 276 -19.95 13.65 -23.86
CA ILE A 276 -19.61 14.00 -25.25
C ILE A 276 -19.89 12.87 -26.26
N PRO A 277 -19.60 11.58 -25.97
CA PRO A 277 -19.94 10.48 -26.87
C PRO A 277 -21.45 10.35 -27.12
N GLU A 278 -22.27 10.51 -26.09
CA GLU A 278 -23.73 10.47 -26.19
C GLU A 278 -24.25 11.60 -27.07
N LEU A 279 -23.79 12.83 -26.79
CA LEU A 279 -24.12 14.01 -27.58
C LEU A 279 -23.76 13.77 -29.06
N LYS A 280 -22.55 13.29 -29.35
CA LYS A 280 -22.12 13.03 -30.75
C LYS A 280 -22.97 11.99 -31.45
N PHE A 281 -23.43 10.98 -30.73
CA PHE A 281 -24.24 9.92 -31.30
C PHE A 281 -25.65 10.40 -31.67
N TYR A 282 -26.36 11.08 -30.74
CA TYR A 282 -27.74 11.49 -30.98
C TYR A 282 -27.88 12.85 -31.69
N ARG A 283 -26.88 13.73 -31.54
CA ARG A 283 -26.88 15.14 -31.99
C ARG A 283 -25.91 15.37 -33.16
N HIS A 284 -25.78 14.41 -34.07
CA HIS A 284 -24.80 14.41 -35.17
C HIS A 284 -24.87 15.59 -36.16
N ARG A 285 -25.98 16.36 -36.22
CA ARG A 285 -26.03 17.61 -37.02
C ARG A 285 -25.54 18.83 -36.27
N ASP A 286 -25.41 18.74 -34.95
CA ASP A 286 -24.91 19.82 -34.11
C ASP A 286 -23.39 19.81 -34.04
N ILE A 287 -22.84 20.98 -33.73
CA ILE A 287 -21.44 21.11 -33.34
C ILE A 287 -21.36 20.89 -31.83
N ILE A 288 -20.52 19.96 -31.40
CA ILE A 288 -20.40 19.59 -29.98
C ILE A 288 -19.01 19.99 -29.49
N LEU A 289 -18.98 20.85 -28.47
CA LEU A 289 -17.78 21.45 -27.90
C LEU A 289 -17.59 20.94 -26.47
N ASN A 290 -16.48 20.25 -26.22
CA ASN A 290 -16.13 19.82 -24.87
C ASN A 290 -15.35 20.92 -24.15
N ASN A 291 -16.07 21.86 -23.56
CA ASN A 291 -15.52 23.06 -22.96
C ASN A 291 -16.36 23.48 -21.75
N CYS A 292 -15.72 24.09 -20.76
CA CYS A 292 -16.45 24.81 -19.72
C CYS A 292 -16.88 26.19 -20.25
N VAL A 293 -18.10 26.61 -19.97
CA VAL A 293 -18.53 27.96 -20.35
C VAL A 293 -17.99 28.97 -19.33
N ASP A 294 -17.43 30.08 -19.84
CA ASP A 294 -16.93 31.19 -19.01
C ASP A 294 -16.98 32.50 -19.80
N VAL A 295 -16.83 33.65 -19.13
CA VAL A 295 -16.75 34.96 -19.79
C VAL A 295 -15.49 35.08 -20.67
N GLU A 296 -14.41 34.39 -20.30
CA GLU A 296 -13.15 34.36 -21.03
C GLU A 296 -12.85 32.97 -21.60
N ALA A 297 -12.46 32.92 -22.87
CA ALA A 297 -12.10 31.66 -23.54
C ALA A 297 -10.60 31.31 -23.34
N GLY A 298 -10.29 30.01 -23.40
CA GLY A 298 -8.92 29.49 -23.44
C GLY A 298 -8.24 29.33 -22.08
N LYS A 299 -8.94 29.56 -20.97
CA LYS A 299 -8.41 29.24 -19.63
C LYS A 299 -8.53 27.74 -19.38
N GLN A 300 -7.57 27.18 -18.67
CA GLN A 300 -7.70 25.83 -18.13
C GLN A 300 -8.30 25.94 -16.74
N VAL A 301 -9.45 25.31 -16.53
CA VAL A 301 -10.15 25.30 -15.25
C VAL A 301 -10.36 23.86 -14.79
N ASP A 302 -10.39 23.71 -13.47
CA ASP A 302 -10.84 22.48 -12.85
C ASP A 302 -12.36 22.38 -12.95
N PHE A 303 -12.87 21.22 -13.34
CA PHE A 303 -14.29 20.91 -13.41
C PHE A 303 -14.57 19.68 -12.55
N TYR A 304 -15.47 19.83 -11.58
CA TYR A 304 -15.78 18.82 -10.59
C TYR A 304 -17.04 18.07 -11.03
N ILE A 305 -16.91 16.77 -11.23
CA ILE A 305 -18.00 15.90 -11.64
C ILE A 305 -18.65 15.34 -10.38
N LEU A 306 -19.93 15.61 -10.18
CA LEU A 306 -20.71 15.11 -9.07
C LEU A 306 -21.45 13.83 -9.46
N SER A 307 -21.80 13.02 -8.46
CA SER A 307 -22.65 11.82 -8.64
C SER A 307 -24.10 12.16 -9.03
N GLY A 308 -24.55 13.39 -8.77
CA GLY A 308 -25.83 13.91 -9.21
C GLY A 308 -25.74 14.47 -10.62
N ASP A 309 -26.64 13.99 -11.50
CA ASP A 309 -26.76 14.48 -12.86
C ASP A 309 -27.15 15.97 -12.90
N GLY A 310 -26.61 16.73 -13.85
CA GLY A 310 -26.79 18.18 -13.97
C GLY A 310 -25.92 19.03 -13.04
N LEU A 311 -25.55 18.52 -11.84
CA LEU A 311 -24.96 19.34 -10.76
C LEU A 311 -23.44 19.56 -10.85
N SER A 312 -22.81 19.15 -11.96
CA SER A 312 -21.35 19.26 -12.12
C SER A 312 -20.93 20.69 -12.44
N THR A 313 -19.89 21.19 -11.78
CA THR A 313 -19.55 22.63 -11.82
C THR A 313 -18.04 22.89 -11.80
N PRO A 314 -17.54 24.00 -12.40
CA PRO A 314 -16.15 24.44 -12.22
C PRO A 314 -15.88 25.08 -10.85
N ASP A 315 -16.91 25.33 -10.04
CA ASP A 315 -16.78 25.96 -8.72
C ASP A 315 -16.74 24.89 -7.61
N ILE A 316 -15.60 24.77 -6.93
CA ILE A 316 -15.41 23.81 -5.85
C ILE A 316 -16.27 24.13 -4.62
N ASP A 317 -16.56 25.40 -4.36
CA ASP A 317 -17.34 25.80 -3.20
C ASP A 317 -18.83 25.51 -3.44
N ALA A 318 -19.34 25.75 -4.66
CA ALA A 318 -20.67 25.32 -5.07
C ALA A 318 -20.83 23.78 -5.03
N ALA A 319 -19.83 23.04 -5.55
CA ALA A 319 -19.84 21.57 -5.49
C ALA A 319 -19.92 21.03 -4.06
N LYS A 320 -19.23 21.67 -3.10
CA LYS A 320 -19.32 21.32 -1.68
C LYS A 320 -20.66 21.69 -1.08
N GLU A 321 -21.19 22.86 -1.40
CA GLU A 321 -22.52 23.30 -0.94
C GLU A 321 -23.61 22.31 -1.37
N PHE A 322 -23.56 21.81 -2.62
CA PHE A 322 -24.48 20.77 -3.07
C PHE A 322 -24.37 19.48 -2.24
N CYS A 323 -23.15 19.04 -1.91
CA CYS A 323 -22.93 17.87 -1.04
C CYS A 323 -23.37 18.11 0.42
N GLU A 324 -23.32 19.35 0.90
CA GLU A 324 -23.83 19.71 2.23
C GLU A 324 -25.36 19.72 2.27
N ILE A 325 -26.01 20.24 1.22
CA ILE A 325 -27.47 20.25 1.05
C ILE A 325 -28.00 18.83 0.89
N ASN A 326 -27.32 18.00 0.12
CA ASN A 326 -27.70 16.62 -0.17
C ASN A 326 -26.55 15.65 0.17
N PRO A 327 -26.58 15.00 1.35
CA PRO A 327 -25.52 14.08 1.80
C PRO A 327 -25.32 12.84 0.92
N ASP A 328 -26.23 12.54 -0.01
CA ASP A 328 -26.09 11.44 -0.97
C ASP A 328 -25.28 11.85 -2.22
N LEU A 329 -24.95 13.14 -2.36
CA LEU A 329 -24.07 13.64 -3.42
C LEU A 329 -22.60 13.55 -3.03
N GLU A 330 -21.77 13.16 -4.00
CA GLU A 330 -20.33 13.08 -3.84
C GLU A 330 -19.65 13.65 -5.09
N ILE A 331 -18.48 14.27 -4.90
CA ILE A 331 -17.59 14.61 -6.02
C ILE A 331 -16.87 13.32 -6.43
N ILE A 332 -17.22 12.78 -7.58
CA ILE A 332 -16.74 11.48 -8.07
C ILE A 332 -15.48 11.59 -8.94
N ASP A 333 -15.28 12.74 -9.60
CA ASP A 333 -14.13 12.95 -10.47
C ASP A 333 -13.79 14.45 -10.60
N LYS A 334 -12.59 14.74 -11.09
CA LYS A 334 -12.09 16.08 -11.38
C LYS A 334 -11.36 16.08 -12.71
N ARG A 335 -11.81 16.93 -13.64
CA ARG A 335 -11.23 17.06 -14.98
C ARG A 335 -10.75 18.48 -15.23
N VAL A 336 -9.62 18.62 -15.92
CA VAL A 336 -9.16 19.93 -16.40
C VAL A 336 -9.73 20.14 -17.79
N VAL A 337 -10.51 21.20 -17.98
CA VAL A 337 -11.16 21.54 -19.25
C VAL A 337 -10.86 22.96 -19.66
N SER A 338 -10.88 23.21 -20.97
CA SER A 338 -10.65 24.55 -21.52
C SER A 338 -11.93 25.36 -21.54
N THR A 339 -11.88 26.64 -21.19
CA THR A 339 -13.04 27.52 -21.22
C THR A 339 -13.38 28.00 -22.62
N ILE A 340 -14.66 28.26 -22.88
CA ILE A 340 -15.15 28.91 -24.09
C ILE A 340 -16.18 29.98 -23.72
N SER A 341 -16.17 31.11 -24.42
CA SER A 341 -17.13 32.19 -24.19
C SER A 341 -18.23 32.23 -25.25
N TYR A 342 -19.40 32.75 -24.89
CA TYR A 342 -20.52 32.97 -25.80
C TYR A 342 -20.09 33.71 -27.08
N LYS A 343 -19.30 34.79 -26.92
CA LYS A 343 -18.75 35.54 -28.05
C LYS A 343 -17.94 34.65 -28.99
N THR A 344 -17.07 33.81 -28.44
CA THR A 344 -16.23 32.89 -29.22
C THR A 344 -17.09 31.87 -29.97
N ILE A 345 -18.13 31.35 -29.33
CA ILE A 345 -19.08 30.41 -29.95
C ILE A 345 -19.76 31.07 -31.15
N VAL A 346 -20.30 32.26 -30.96
CA VAL A 346 -20.99 33.01 -32.02
C VAL A 346 -20.03 33.37 -33.15
N GLU A 347 -18.85 33.89 -32.86
CA GLU A 347 -17.90 34.35 -33.88
C GLU A 347 -17.29 33.22 -34.70
N ASN A 348 -16.93 32.10 -34.06
CA ASN A 348 -16.14 31.06 -34.71
C ASN A 348 -16.98 29.91 -35.26
N TYR A 349 -18.19 29.68 -34.74
CA TYR A 349 -18.98 28.49 -35.07
C TYR A 349 -20.34 28.82 -35.67
N LEU A 350 -21.06 29.83 -35.14
CA LEU A 350 -22.41 30.16 -35.64
C LEU A 350 -22.42 31.23 -36.73
N GLY A 351 -21.52 32.22 -36.63
CA GLY A 351 -21.41 33.36 -37.54
C GLY A 351 -22.52 34.42 -37.40
N LYS A 352 -23.51 34.21 -36.52
CA LYS A 352 -24.65 35.10 -36.26
C LYS A 352 -25.21 34.87 -34.86
N ALA A 353 -26.07 35.78 -34.39
CA ALA A 353 -26.81 35.56 -33.14
C ALA A 353 -27.77 34.36 -33.27
N PRO A 354 -27.92 33.53 -32.24
CA PRO A 354 -28.83 32.39 -32.26
C PRO A 354 -30.30 32.85 -32.17
N THR A 355 -31.20 32.01 -32.68
CA THR A 355 -32.64 32.13 -32.42
C THR A 355 -32.93 31.82 -30.95
N LEU A 356 -32.28 30.79 -30.41
CA LEU A 356 -32.47 30.33 -29.03
C LEU A 356 -31.12 30.17 -28.32
N LEU A 357 -30.96 30.83 -27.17
CA LEU A 357 -29.87 30.60 -26.24
C LEU A 357 -30.43 29.87 -25.01
N SER A 358 -29.98 28.64 -24.79
CA SER A 358 -30.24 27.87 -23.56
C SER A 358 -29.01 27.94 -22.68
N ILE A 359 -29.21 28.30 -21.42
CA ILE A 359 -28.15 28.46 -20.42
C ILE A 359 -28.55 27.65 -19.19
N ASP A 360 -27.73 26.66 -18.87
CA ASP A 360 -27.87 25.82 -17.70
C ASP A 360 -26.46 25.45 -17.21
N ILE A 361 -25.78 26.43 -16.61
CA ILE A 361 -24.35 26.31 -16.23
C ILE A 361 -24.16 26.66 -14.76
N GLU A 362 -24.86 25.92 -13.89
CA GLU A 362 -24.64 25.76 -12.44
C GLU A 362 -23.73 26.83 -11.82
N GLY A 363 -24.28 28.04 -11.66
CA GLY A 363 -23.66 29.15 -10.93
C GLY A 363 -23.05 30.29 -11.76
N LYS A 364 -23.02 30.22 -13.09
CA LYS A 364 -22.41 31.28 -13.95
C LYS A 364 -23.36 31.97 -14.94
N ASP A 365 -24.63 31.62 -14.95
CA ASP A 365 -25.63 32.10 -15.90
C ASP A 365 -25.65 33.63 -16.04
N ILE A 366 -25.74 34.35 -14.92
CA ILE A 366 -25.80 35.82 -14.92
C ILE A 366 -24.52 36.48 -15.45
N GLU A 367 -23.35 35.87 -15.20
CA GLU A 367 -22.07 36.37 -15.71
C GLU A 367 -22.00 36.25 -17.23
N ILE A 368 -22.46 35.11 -17.77
CA ILE A 368 -22.54 34.90 -19.22
C ILE A 368 -23.53 35.88 -19.83
N LEU A 369 -24.73 36.04 -19.26
CA LEU A 369 -25.71 37.01 -19.73
C LEU A 369 -25.16 38.44 -19.75
N ARG A 370 -24.36 38.83 -18.76
CA ARG A 370 -23.68 40.14 -18.71
C ARG A 370 -22.59 40.31 -19.77
N SER A 371 -21.98 39.21 -20.21
CA SER A 371 -20.92 39.22 -21.22
C SER A 371 -21.41 39.35 -22.66
N ILE A 372 -22.71 39.16 -22.91
CA ILE A 372 -23.30 39.22 -24.26
C ILE A 372 -23.24 40.65 -24.80
N ASP A 373 -22.71 40.79 -26.02
CA ASP A 373 -22.86 42.01 -26.81
C ASP A 373 -24.28 42.04 -27.42
N TYR A 374 -25.20 42.69 -26.71
CA TYR A 374 -26.61 42.79 -27.11
C TYR A 374 -26.87 43.70 -28.32
N GLU A 375 -25.87 44.39 -28.85
CA GLU A 375 -26.01 45.15 -30.10
C GLU A 375 -25.66 44.28 -31.31
N LYS A 376 -24.77 43.30 -31.15
CA LYS A 376 -24.28 42.46 -32.26
C LYS A 376 -24.75 41.00 -32.21
N TYR A 377 -24.75 40.39 -31.04
CA TYR A 377 -24.94 38.95 -30.85
C TYR A 377 -26.15 38.67 -29.95
N ARG A 378 -27.25 39.37 -30.20
CA ARG A 378 -28.48 39.35 -29.40
C ARG A 378 -29.37 38.13 -29.73
N PRO A 379 -29.55 37.15 -28.82
CA PRO A 379 -30.49 36.05 -29.05
C PRO A 379 -31.93 36.56 -29.18
N LEU A 380 -32.77 35.85 -29.94
CA LEU A 380 -34.21 36.15 -29.97
C LEU A 380 -34.90 35.64 -28.69
N LEU A 381 -34.60 34.41 -28.31
CA LEU A 381 -35.09 33.73 -27.12
C LEU A 381 -33.92 33.37 -26.21
N ILE A 382 -34.09 33.57 -24.91
CA ILE A 382 -33.16 33.12 -23.87
C ILE A 382 -33.95 32.27 -22.89
N VAL A 383 -33.47 31.07 -22.59
CA VAL A 383 -33.95 30.24 -21.47
C VAL A 383 -32.80 30.03 -20.50
N THR A 384 -33.04 30.25 -19.22
CA THR A 384 -32.01 30.18 -18.16
C THR A 384 -32.68 29.90 -16.82
N GLU A 385 -31.95 29.21 -15.94
CA GLU A 385 -32.41 28.93 -14.60
C GLU A 385 -32.44 30.22 -13.75
N VAL A 386 -33.49 30.37 -12.94
CA VAL A 386 -33.68 31.56 -12.08
C VAL A 386 -34.02 31.19 -10.65
N ILE A 387 -33.81 29.94 -10.25
CA ILE A 387 -33.97 29.47 -8.87
C ILE A 387 -32.62 28.94 -8.36
N SER A 388 -32.52 28.72 -7.06
CA SER A 388 -31.38 28.02 -6.48
C SER A 388 -31.70 26.54 -6.34
N TYR A 389 -30.66 25.70 -6.42
CA TYR A 389 -30.77 24.27 -6.15
C TYR A 389 -31.38 24.00 -4.77
N ASP A 390 -32.35 23.10 -4.72
CA ASP A 390 -33.01 22.63 -3.51
C ASP A 390 -33.39 21.14 -3.68
N THR A 391 -33.42 20.39 -2.58
CA THR A 391 -33.86 18.99 -2.57
C THR A 391 -35.39 18.87 -2.51
N THR A 392 -36.08 19.98 -2.28
CA THR A 392 -37.54 20.07 -2.21
C THR A 392 -38.10 21.01 -3.29
N LEU A 393 -39.41 20.91 -3.55
CA LEU A 393 -40.05 21.75 -4.56
C LEU A 393 -39.92 23.23 -4.17
N ASN A 394 -39.11 23.96 -4.93
CA ASN A 394 -38.95 25.38 -4.82
C ASN A 394 -40.03 26.11 -5.63
N TYR A 395 -40.78 27.01 -5.00
CA TYR A 395 -41.88 27.74 -5.66
C TYR A 395 -41.96 29.23 -5.27
N ASN A 396 -41.06 29.72 -4.41
CA ASN A 396 -41.13 31.08 -3.87
C ASN A 396 -39.77 31.80 -3.75
N THR A 397 -38.67 31.20 -4.21
CA THR A 397 -37.33 31.81 -4.13
C THR A 397 -36.78 32.24 -5.49
N LYS A 398 -37.67 32.57 -6.44
CA LYS A 398 -37.26 33.05 -7.75
C LYS A 398 -36.33 34.26 -7.61
N ASN A 399 -35.15 34.17 -8.21
CA ASN A 399 -34.16 35.22 -8.25
C ASN A 399 -34.51 36.24 -9.34
N ASP A 400 -34.86 37.46 -8.94
CA ASP A 400 -35.20 38.54 -9.86
C ASP A 400 -33.97 39.19 -10.53
N GLU A 401 -32.73 38.84 -10.17
CA GLU A 401 -31.51 39.44 -10.72
C GLU A 401 -31.43 39.28 -12.25
N VAL A 402 -31.61 38.05 -12.75
CA VAL A 402 -31.60 37.74 -14.18
C VAL A 402 -32.69 38.50 -14.91
N LYS A 403 -33.89 38.51 -14.34
CA LYS A 403 -35.05 39.21 -14.90
C LYS A 403 -34.81 40.72 -14.99
N ASN A 404 -34.36 41.34 -13.91
CA ASN A 404 -34.08 42.78 -13.85
C ASN A 404 -32.97 43.17 -14.84
N PHE A 405 -31.93 42.32 -14.96
CA PHE A 405 -30.87 42.55 -15.93
C PHE A 405 -31.39 42.46 -17.37
N LEU A 406 -32.13 41.41 -17.72
CA LEU A 406 -32.64 41.22 -19.08
C LEU A 406 -33.71 42.26 -19.46
N ASP A 407 -34.53 42.72 -18.52
CA ASP A 407 -35.44 43.86 -18.76
C ASP A 407 -34.68 45.14 -19.12
N SER A 408 -33.56 45.41 -18.41
CA SER A 408 -32.67 46.54 -18.75
C SER A 408 -32.02 46.42 -20.13
N LYS A 409 -32.04 45.22 -20.72
CA LYS A 409 -31.55 44.90 -22.06
C LYS A 409 -32.67 44.76 -23.08
N ASP A 410 -33.89 45.23 -22.80
CA ASP A 410 -35.06 45.12 -23.69
C ASP A 410 -35.53 43.68 -23.97
N TYR A 411 -35.56 42.82 -22.94
CA TYR A 411 -36.24 41.53 -22.99
C TYR A 411 -37.44 41.51 -22.07
N ASP A 412 -38.49 40.81 -22.50
CA ASP A 412 -39.66 40.54 -21.66
C ASP A 412 -39.63 39.08 -21.21
N GLU A 413 -39.88 38.84 -19.92
CA GLU A 413 -40.10 37.49 -19.40
C GLU A 413 -41.45 36.97 -19.92
N TYR A 414 -41.39 36.04 -20.86
CA TYR A 414 -42.56 35.46 -21.50
C TYR A 414 -43.22 34.39 -20.64
N ALA A 415 -42.41 33.54 -20.01
CA ALA A 415 -42.88 32.45 -19.16
C ALA A 415 -41.86 32.13 -18.06
N PHE A 416 -42.36 31.62 -16.94
CA PHE A 416 -41.59 31.00 -15.88
C PHE A 416 -42.19 29.64 -15.59
N THR A 417 -41.38 28.58 -15.66
CA THR A 417 -41.84 27.19 -15.54
C THR A 417 -41.74 26.63 -14.12
N GLY A 418 -41.35 27.46 -13.14
CA GLY A 418 -41.06 27.05 -11.77
C GLY A 418 -39.56 26.89 -11.51
N ILE A 419 -38.77 26.69 -12.57
CA ILE A 419 -37.31 26.53 -12.51
C ILE A 419 -36.66 27.52 -13.48
N ASN A 420 -36.99 27.40 -14.77
CA ASN A 420 -36.44 28.23 -15.82
C ASN A 420 -37.35 29.42 -16.17
N SER A 421 -36.73 30.52 -16.57
CA SER A 421 -37.43 31.64 -17.21
C SER A 421 -37.10 31.73 -18.69
N ILE A 422 -38.13 31.99 -19.51
CA ILE A 422 -38.03 32.22 -20.95
C ILE A 422 -38.19 33.71 -21.22
N PHE A 423 -37.19 34.31 -21.85
CA PHE A 423 -37.15 35.71 -22.21
C PHE A 423 -37.22 35.89 -23.73
N LEU A 424 -37.92 36.93 -24.17
CA LEU A 424 -38.14 37.25 -25.57
C LEU A 424 -37.68 38.68 -25.90
N ASP A 425 -36.97 38.85 -27.01
CA ASP A 425 -36.46 40.14 -27.44
C ASP A 425 -37.58 41.13 -27.83
N ARG A 426 -37.72 42.20 -27.05
CA ARG A 426 -38.67 43.29 -27.29
C ARG A 426 -38.36 44.06 -28.58
N LYS A 427 -37.08 44.19 -28.96
CA LYS A 427 -36.67 44.89 -30.19
C LYS A 427 -37.14 44.12 -31.42
N TYR A 428 -37.07 42.80 -31.41
CA TYR A 428 -37.58 41.94 -32.47
C TYR A 428 -39.11 42.11 -32.65
N LEU A 429 -39.86 42.05 -31.54
CA LEU A 429 -41.31 42.21 -31.57
C LEU A 429 -41.77 43.57 -32.11
N ARG A 430 -41.05 44.65 -31.75
CA ARG A 430 -41.34 46.00 -32.28
C ARG A 430 -41.13 46.06 -33.80
N LYS A 431 -40.02 45.53 -34.31
CA LYS A 431 -39.74 45.49 -35.75
C LYS A 431 -40.75 44.67 -36.55
N MET A 432 -41.24 43.55 -36.00
CA MET A 432 -42.29 42.78 -36.68
C MET A 432 -43.60 43.57 -36.80
N LYS A 433 -43.98 44.35 -35.78
CA LYS A 433 -45.19 45.19 -35.85
C LYS A 433 -45.04 46.33 -36.85
N GLU A 434 -43.89 47.00 -36.85
CA GLU A 434 -43.59 48.09 -37.80
C GLU A 434 -43.50 47.62 -39.26
N GLY A 435 -43.13 46.35 -39.51
CA GLY A 435 -43.12 45.77 -40.85
C GLY A 435 -44.45 45.20 -41.34
N GLN A 436 -45.49 45.20 -40.47
CA GLN A 436 -46.86 44.78 -40.79
C GLN A 436 -47.83 45.97 -40.97
N GLU A 437 -47.40 47.18 -40.60
CA GLU A 437 -48.05 48.46 -40.94
C GLU A 437 -47.49 49.02 -42.26
#